data_AF-A0A1M4ZHL6-F1
#
_entry.id   AF-A0A1M4ZHL6-F1
#
_cell.length_a   1.000
_cell.length_b   1.000
_cell.length_c   1.000
_cell.angle_alpha   90.00
_cell.angle_beta   90.00
_cell.angle_gamma   90.00
#
_symmetry.space_group_name_H-M   'P 1'
#
loop_
_entity.id
_entity.type
_entity.pdbx_description
1 polymer ?
#
loop_
_entity_poly.entity_id
_entity_poly.type
_entity_poly.pdbx_seq_one_letter_code
_entity_poly.pdbx_strand_id
1 'polypeptide(L)' 'MENPRAMAEILSQAKKIEENNFSNMEHFTSISMLLNANDLGNTKDKELSKKFDKLNKQMEDINKLTSDLLNDLASRHN' A
#
# COMPACT_ATOMS: atom_id res chain seq x y z
N MET A 1 17.34 -17.03 -10.73
CA MET A 1 16.21 -17.76 -11.36
C MET A 1 16.69 -18.20 -12.73
N GLU A 2 16.37 -19.41 -13.19
CA GLU A 2 16.92 -19.92 -14.48
C GLU A 2 16.28 -19.30 -15.73
N ASN A 3 15.13 -18.62 -15.59
CA ASN A 3 14.42 -17.96 -16.69
C ASN A 3 14.43 -16.42 -16.52
N PRO A 4 15.31 -15.69 -17.24
CA PRO A 4 15.41 -14.23 -17.13
C PRO A 4 14.15 -13.49 -17.56
N ARG A 5 13.42 -14.02 -18.57
CA ARG A 5 12.16 -13.41 -19.03
C ARG A 5 11.09 -13.48 -17.96
N ALA A 6 10.93 -14.64 -17.32
CA ALA A 6 10.01 -14.79 -16.20
C ALA A 6 10.38 -13.86 -15.05
N MET A 7 11.68 -13.69 -14.75
CA MET A 7 12.14 -12.77 -13.71
C MET A 7 11.77 -11.31 -14.04
N ALA A 8 11.97 -10.86 -15.28
CA ALA A 8 11.60 -9.52 -15.71
C ALA A 8 10.08 -9.29 -15.65
N GLU A 9 9.28 -10.29 -16.02
CA GLU A 9 7.81 -10.23 -15.91
C GLU A 9 7.37 -10.16 -14.44
N ILE A 10 7.96 -10.97 -13.55
CA ILE A 10 7.69 -10.93 -12.10
C ILE A 10 8.02 -9.54 -11.53
N LEU A 11 9.20 -8.98 -11.86
CA LEU A 11 9.60 -7.65 -11.43
C LEU A 11 8.62 -6.57 -11.91
N SER A 12 8.15 -6.66 -13.15
CA SER A 12 7.16 -5.74 -13.72
C SER A 12 5.82 -5.80 -12.97
N GLN A 13 5.35 -7.01 -12.63
CA GLN A 13 4.12 -7.17 -11.85
C GLN A 13 4.27 -6.66 -10.42
N ALA A 14 5.42 -6.91 -9.77
CA ALA A 14 5.70 -6.40 -8.43
C ALA A 14 5.70 -4.87 -8.38
N LYS A 15 6.23 -4.19 -9.41
CA LYS A 15 6.19 -2.71 -9.52
C LYS A 15 4.75 -2.20 -9.62
N LYS A 16 3.90 -2.85 -10.40
CA LYS A 16 2.47 -2.50 -10.48
C LYS A 16 1.75 -2.69 -9.15
N ILE A 17 2.12 -3.70 -8.37
CA ILE A 17 1.57 -3.89 -7.02
C ILE A 17 1.96 -2.71 -6.13
N GLU A 18 3.22 -2.25 -6.17
CA GLU A 18 3.67 -1.07 -5.42
C GLU A 18 2.91 0.20 -5.82
N GLU A 19 2.77 0.46 -7.13
CA GLU A 19 1.98 1.60 -7.65
C GLU A 19 0.52 1.55 -7.15
N ASN A 20 -0.11 0.37 -7.17
CA ASN A 20 -1.46 0.19 -6.65
C ASN A 20 -1.54 0.39 -5.14
N ASN A 21 -0.53 -0.05 -4.39
CA ASN A 21 -0.46 0.17 -2.93
C ASN A 21 -0.40 1.65 -2.61
N PHE A 22 0.40 2.42 -3.36
CA PHE A 22 0.49 3.87 -3.20
C PHE A 22 -0.86 4.55 -3.46
N SER A 23 -1.52 4.22 -4.57
CA SER A 23 -2.87 4.73 -4.89
C SER A 23 -3.90 4.39 -3.80
N ASN A 24 -3.87 3.16 -3.28
CA ASN A 24 -4.73 2.76 -2.16
C ASN A 24 -4.47 3.61 -0.91
N MET A 25 -3.21 3.92 -0.57
CA MET A 25 -2.87 4.80 0.55
C MET A 25 -3.41 6.23 0.38
N GLU A 26 -3.43 6.77 -0.83
CA GLU A 26 -4.04 8.07 -1.13
C GLU A 26 -5.56 8.04 -0.90
N HIS A 27 -6.22 6.95 -1.28
CA HIS A 27 -7.64 6.76 -1.00
C HIS A 27 -7.93 6.63 0.49
N PHE A 28 -7.13 5.87 1.25
CA PHE A 28 -7.27 5.77 2.70
C PHE A 28 -7.10 7.15 3.37
N THR A 29 -6.09 7.91 2.96
CA THR A 29 -5.85 9.27 3.47
C THR A 29 -7.03 10.18 3.19
N SER A 30 -7.56 10.16 1.97
CA SER A 30 -8.72 10.97 1.57
C SER A 30 -9.96 10.64 2.39
N ILE A 31 -10.23 9.35 2.63
CA ILE A 31 -11.36 8.92 3.47
C ILE A 31 -11.16 9.35 4.92
N SER A 32 -9.94 9.19 5.47
CA SER A 32 -9.62 9.65 6.82
C SER A 32 -9.82 11.16 6.98
N MET A 33 -9.47 11.96 5.96
CA MET A 33 -9.78 13.40 5.97
C MET A 33 -11.29 13.66 6.02
N LEU A 34 -12.09 12.97 5.21
CA LEU A 34 -13.56 13.12 5.18
C LEU A 34 -14.21 12.73 6.52
N LEU A 35 -13.71 11.69 7.19
CA LEU A 35 -14.19 11.27 8.50
C LEU A 35 -13.88 12.29 9.62
N ASN A 36 -12.84 13.11 9.42
CA ASN A 36 -12.35 14.10 10.39
C ASN A 36 -12.75 15.56 10.08
N ALA A 37 -13.22 15.86 8.86
CA ALA A 37 -13.30 17.22 8.30
C ALA A 37 -14.20 18.22 9.05
N ASN A 38 -15.04 17.79 10.01
CA ASN A 38 -16.11 18.64 10.54
C ASN A 38 -16.19 18.79 12.06
N ASP A 39 -15.33 18.16 12.86
CA ASP A 39 -15.67 17.98 14.29
C ASP A 39 -14.56 18.33 15.30
N LEU A 40 -13.69 19.31 15.00
CA LEU A 40 -12.69 19.83 15.97
C LEU A 40 -11.89 18.71 16.68
N GLY A 41 -11.63 17.59 15.98
CA GLY A 41 -10.94 16.41 16.51
C GLY A 41 -11.84 15.25 16.97
N ASN A 42 -13.17 15.34 16.87
CA ASN A 42 -14.07 14.20 17.04
C ASN A 42 -14.38 13.55 15.69
N THR A 43 -14.36 12.22 15.63
CA THR A 43 -14.81 11.47 14.44
C THR A 43 -16.32 11.30 14.50
N LYS A 44 -17.03 11.66 13.41
CA LYS A 44 -18.49 11.49 13.30
C LYS A 44 -18.94 10.04 13.50
N ASP A 45 -18.07 9.10 13.13
CA ASP A 45 -18.26 7.66 13.33
C ASP A 45 -16.93 7.00 13.74
N LYS A 46 -16.74 6.89 15.06
CA LYS A 46 -15.54 6.27 15.67
C LYS A 46 -15.33 4.83 15.21
N GLU A 47 -16.40 4.08 14.97
CA GLU A 47 -16.29 2.67 14.58
C GLU A 47 -15.86 2.54 13.11
N LEU A 48 -16.39 3.40 12.24
CA LEU A 48 -15.96 3.48 10.85
C LEU A 48 -14.50 3.95 10.73
N SER A 49 -14.10 4.99 11.49
CA SER A 49 -12.71 5.45 11.53
C SER A 49 -11.74 4.34 11.95
N LYS A 50 -12.04 3.59 13.02
CA LYS A 50 -11.21 2.46 13.45
C LYS A 50 -11.03 1.40 12.35
N LYS A 51 -12.06 1.13 11.55
CA LYS A 51 -11.98 0.17 10.44
C LYS A 51 -11.05 0.67 9.34
N PHE A 52 -11.15 1.93 8.96
CA PHE A 52 -10.26 2.53 7.97
C PHE A 52 -8.81 2.66 8.48
N ASP A 53 -8.61 3.04 9.75
CA ASP A 53 -7.30 3.07 10.38
C ASP A 53 -6.63 1.70 10.38
N LYS A 54 -7.40 0.63 10.66
CA LYS A 54 -6.91 -0.75 10.60
C LYS A 54 -6.48 -1.14 9.19
N LEU A 55 -7.29 -0.81 8.18
CA LEU A 55 -6.95 -1.08 6.79
C LEU A 55 -5.72 -0.29 6.33
N ASN A 56 -5.62 0.99 6.70
CA ASN A 56 -4.48 1.84 6.38
C ASN A 56 -3.18 1.27 6.96
N LYS A 57 -3.17 0.83 8.22
CA LYS A 57 -2.02 0.16 8.84
C LYS A 57 -1.62 -1.13 8.11
N GLN A 58 -2.59 -1.96 7.73
CA GLN A 58 -2.30 -3.16 6.95
C GLN A 58 -1.73 -2.83 5.57
N MET A 59 -2.17 -1.73 4.95
CA MET A 59 -1.59 -1.26 3.69
C MET A 59 -0.16 -0.75 3.84
N GLU A 60 0.18 -0.09 4.94
CA GLU A 60 1.57 0.30 5.24
C GLU A 60 2.47 -0.94 5.32
N ASP A 61 2.02 -1.99 6.01
CA ASP A 61 2.74 -3.27 6.11
C ASP A 61 2.89 -3.94 4.73
N ILE A 62 1.82 -4.00 3.94
CA ILE A 62 1.83 -4.56 2.58
C ILE A 62 2.79 -3.77 1.68
N ASN A 63 2.79 -2.44 1.78
CA ASN A 63 3.65 -1.59 0.98
C ASN A 63 5.13 -1.82 1.34
N LYS A 64 5.44 -1.93 2.63
CA LYS A 64 6.80 -2.27 3.09
C LYS A 64 7.26 -3.64 2.58
N LEU A 65 6.43 -4.67 2.73
CA LEU A 65 6.73 -6.02 2.21
C LEU A 65 6.91 -6.04 0.69
N THR A 66 6.14 -5.23 -0.03
CA THR A 66 6.25 -5.09 -1.49
C THR A 66 7.56 -4.42 -1.88
N SER A 67 7.97 -3.36 -1.16
CA SER A 67 9.24 -2.69 -1.39
C SER A 67 10.44 -3.59 -1.08
N ASP A 68 10.39 -4.36 0.02
CA ASP A 68 11.41 -5.35 0.37
C ASP A 68 11.53 -6.45 -0.71
N LEU A 69 10.38 -6.93 -1.22
CA LEU A 69 10.35 -7.87 -2.35
C LEU A 69 10.98 -7.27 -3.61
N LEU A 70 10.66 -6.02 -3.95
CA LEU A 70 11.23 -5.35 -5.12
C LEU A 70 12.75 -5.19 -5.01
N ASN A 71 13.26 -4.88 -3.82
CA ASN A 71 14.70 -4.81 -3.57
C ASN A 71 15.40 -6.17 -3.77
N ASP A 72 14.82 -7.25 -3.24
CA ASP A 72 15.33 -8.61 -3.45
C ASP A 72 15.28 -9.01 -4.93
N LEU A 73 14.16 -8.77 -5.61
CA LEU A 73 14.02 -9.07 -7.04
C LEU A 73 15.01 -8.28 -7.90
N ALA A 74 15.20 -6.99 -7.62
CA ALA A 74 16.16 -6.15 -8.34
C ALA A 74 17.60 -6.65 -8.15
N SER A 75 17.98 -7.06 -6.93
CA SER A 75 19.32 -7.62 -6.65
C SER A 75 19.60 -8.94 -7.35
N ARG A 76 18.56 -9.72 -7.68
CA ARG A 76 18.66 -11.00 -8.40
C ARG A 76 18.61 -10.85 -9.92
N HIS A 77 18.12 -9.72 -10.41
CA HIS A 77 18.06 -9.37 -11.83
C HIS A 77 19.31 -8.59 -12.29
N ASN A 78 19.98 -7.88 -11.36
CA ASN A 78 21.22 -7.16 -11.61
C ASN A 78 22.47 -8.04 -11.49
#